data_AF-A0A2E8ESK6-F1
#
_entry.id   AF-A0A2E8ESK6-F1
#
_cell.length_a   1.000
_cell.length_b   1.000
_cell.length_c   1.000
_cell.angle_alpha   90.00
_cell.angle_beta   90.00
_cell.angle_gamma   90.00
#
_symmetry.space_group_name_H-M   'P 1'
#
loop_
_entity.id
_entity.type
_entity.pdbx_description
1 polymer ?
#
loop_
_entity_poly.entity_id
_entity_poly.type
_entity_poly.pdbx_seq_one_letter_code
_entity_poly.pdbx_strand_id
1 'polypeptide(L)'
;FKNFGLLELLVVLSIIYVVGMLLWTMITRPAVEAKANLVKDNHNKVVEFINNEVNQCGNEEDKLTIWGDPCNGEWIAEKVVNYINDNLEIKNPFSDESKIKTDPDPRIKAEGKAGQSTEMGVIFLMSSNFLPEPGSEWIVGTCFKSPCVAAGNNELTSIYR
;
A
#
# COMPACT_ATOMS: atom_id res chain seq x y z
N PHE A 1 43.68 -6.27 -41.61
CA PHE A 1 42.73 -6.17 -40.49
C PHE A 1 43.21 -7.06 -39.37
N LYS A 2 43.17 -6.59 -38.11
CA LYS A 2 43.54 -7.43 -36.96
C LYS A 2 42.42 -8.45 -36.78
N ASN A 3 42.74 -9.75 -36.79
CA ASN A 3 41.72 -10.79 -36.66
C ASN A 3 41.05 -10.65 -35.30
N PHE A 4 39.78 -10.23 -35.29
CA PHE A 4 38.99 -10.17 -34.07
C PHE A 4 38.73 -11.60 -33.62
N GLY A 5 39.37 -12.02 -32.52
CA GLY A 5 39.24 -13.37 -32.01
C GLY A 5 37.89 -13.61 -31.36
N LEU A 6 37.58 -14.89 -31.14
CA LEU A 6 36.39 -15.33 -30.41
C LEU A 6 36.34 -14.73 -29.00
N LEU A 7 37.50 -14.55 -28.37
CA LEU A 7 37.64 -14.01 -27.02
C LEU A 7 37.30 -12.50 -26.98
N GLU A 8 37.85 -11.71 -27.91
CA GLU A 8 37.56 -10.28 -28.01
C GLU A 8 36.09 -10.02 -28.36
N LEU A 9 35.48 -10.84 -29.22
CA LEU A 9 34.05 -10.79 -29.50
C LEU A 9 33.22 -11.02 -28.22
N LEU A 10 33.55 -12.06 -27.45
CA LEU A 10 32.85 -12.42 -26.21
C LEU A 10 32.98 -11.31 -25.14
N VAL A 11 34.15 -10.70 -25.00
CA VAL A 11 34.38 -9.56 -24.09
C VAL A 11 33.60 -8.32 -24.52
N VAL A 12 33.52 -8.02 -25.81
CA VAL A 12 32.70 -6.89 -26.31
C VAL A 12 31.21 -7.14 -26.07
N LEU A 13 30.72 -8.36 -26.32
CA LEU A 13 29.32 -8.73 -26.07
C LEU A 13 28.94 -8.66 -24.59
N SER A 14 29.82 -9.07 -23.67
CA SER A 14 29.54 -8.99 -22.23
C SER A 14 29.49 -7.53 -21.73
N ILE A 15 30.36 -6.65 -22.25
CA ILE A 15 30.31 -5.20 -21.97
C ILE A 15 28.99 -4.60 -22.47
N ILE A 16 28.58 -4.92 -23.72
CA ILE A 16 27.32 -4.43 -24.29
C ILE A 16 26.12 -4.91 -23.44
N TYR A 17 26.12 -6.16 -22.99
CA TYR A 17 25.07 -6.70 -22.11
C TYR A 17 24.99 -5.94 -20.78
N VAL A 18 26.11 -5.73 -20.10
CA VAL A 18 26.16 -5.00 -18.81
C VAL A 18 25.69 -3.55 -18.98
N VAL A 19 26.18 -2.85 -20.01
CA VAL A 19 25.75 -1.45 -20.29
C VAL A 19 24.27 -1.40 -20.65
N GLY A 20 23.77 -2.35 -21.44
CA GLY A 20 22.34 -2.47 -21.76
C GLY A 20 21.46 -2.64 -20.53
N MET A 21 21.85 -3.52 -19.60
CA MET A 21 21.13 -3.74 -18.34
C MET A 21 21.13 -2.50 -17.44
N LEU A 22 22.24 -1.75 -17.39
CA LEU A 22 22.34 -0.50 -16.62
C LEU A 22 21.45 0.61 -17.22
N LEU A 23 21.46 0.76 -18.55
CA LEU A 23 20.59 1.69 -19.27
C LEU A 23 19.10 1.33 -19.06
N TRP A 24 18.74 0.06 -19.20
CA TRP A 24 17.39 -0.43 -18.94
C TRP A 24 16.91 -0.12 -17.52
N THR A 25 17.78 -0.34 -16.52
CA THR A 25 17.49 -0.03 -15.11
C THR A 25 17.24 1.46 -14.90
N MET A 26 18.03 2.34 -15.52
CA MET A 26 17.79 3.80 -15.46
C MET A 26 16.49 4.21 -16.13
N ILE A 27 16.15 3.64 -17.30
CA ILE A 27 14.94 3.97 -18.05
C ILE A 27 13.67 3.50 -17.32
N THR A 28 13.70 2.33 -16.67
CA THR A 28 12.52 1.78 -16.00
C THR A 28 12.26 2.35 -14.60
N ARG A 29 13.30 2.87 -13.92
CA ARG A 29 13.18 3.38 -12.54
C ARG A 29 12.07 4.41 -12.32
N PRO A 30 11.90 5.48 -13.13
CA PRO A 30 10.87 6.50 -12.89
C PRO A 30 9.46 5.93 -12.94
N ALA A 31 9.20 4.96 -13.83
CA ALA A 31 7.89 4.32 -13.93
C ALA A 31 7.58 3.45 -12.70
N VAL A 32 8.58 2.72 -12.18
CA VAL A 32 8.43 1.93 -10.95
C VAL A 32 8.21 2.83 -9.73
N GLU A 33 8.93 3.95 -9.65
CA GLU A 33 8.81 4.94 -8.58
C GLU A 33 7.44 5.62 -8.58
N ALA A 34 6.92 6.02 -9.76
CA ALA A 34 5.57 6.56 -9.88
C ALA A 34 4.47 5.58 -9.44
N LYS A 35 4.62 4.28 -9.73
CA LYS A 35 3.69 3.25 -9.23
C LYS A 35 3.73 3.11 -7.70
N ALA A 36 4.93 3.14 -7.11
CA ALA A 36 5.07 3.06 -5.66
C ALA A 36 4.48 4.29 -4.96
N ASN A 37 4.73 5.48 -5.50
CA ASN A 37 4.18 6.74 -4.97
C ASN A 37 2.65 6.77 -5.05
N LEU A 38 2.04 6.33 -6.17
CA LEU A 38 0.58 6.24 -6.28
C LEU A 38 -0.06 5.36 -5.18
N VAL A 39 0.58 4.23 -4.82
CA VAL A 39 0.09 3.38 -3.72
C VAL A 39 0.23 4.07 -2.37
N LYS A 40 1.34 4.79 -2.14
CA LYS A 40 1.52 5.59 -0.91
C LYS A 40 0.50 6.72 -0.81
N ASP A 41 0.23 7.42 -1.90
CA ASP A 41 -0.74 8.51 -1.95
C ASP A 41 -2.16 7.97 -1.67
N ASN A 42 -2.52 6.81 -2.22
CA ASN A 42 -3.78 6.14 -1.91
C ASN A 42 -3.87 5.73 -0.42
N HIS A 43 -2.81 5.16 0.15
CA HIS A 43 -2.74 4.79 1.57
C HIS A 43 -2.91 6.01 2.48
N ASN A 44 -2.13 7.07 2.21
CA ASN A 44 -2.22 8.33 2.94
C ASN A 44 -3.62 8.94 2.86
N LYS A 45 -4.25 8.91 1.67
CA LYS A 45 -5.62 9.40 1.47
C LYS A 45 -6.66 8.64 2.32
N VAL A 46 -6.51 7.32 2.45
CA VAL A 46 -7.38 6.48 3.30
C VAL A 46 -7.15 6.78 4.79
N VAL A 47 -5.89 6.88 5.21
CA VAL A 47 -5.50 7.21 6.58
C VAL A 47 -5.98 8.60 6.98
N GLU A 48 -5.78 9.61 6.14
CA GLU A 48 -6.22 11.00 6.37
C GLU A 48 -7.74 11.09 6.44
N PHE A 49 -8.45 10.40 5.55
CA PHE A 49 -9.92 10.34 5.53
C PHE A 49 -10.49 9.78 6.84
N ILE A 50 -9.96 8.66 7.34
CA ILE A 50 -10.42 8.07 8.60
C ILE A 50 -10.02 8.96 9.80
N ASN A 51 -8.78 9.49 9.83
CA ASN A 51 -8.34 10.40 10.89
C ASN A 51 -9.18 11.69 10.95
N ASN A 52 -9.61 12.23 9.80
CA ASN A 52 -10.47 13.40 9.76
C ASN A 52 -11.86 13.13 10.36
N GLU A 53 -12.43 11.94 10.14
CA GLU A 53 -13.69 11.52 10.78
C GLU A 53 -13.52 11.24 12.28
N VAL A 54 -12.39 10.64 12.71
CA VAL A 54 -12.05 10.50 14.14
C VAL A 54 -11.96 11.87 14.81
N ASN A 55 -11.22 12.82 14.20
CA ASN A 55 -11.09 14.17 14.74
C ASN A 55 -12.44 14.91 14.80
N GLN A 56 -13.33 14.73 13.82
CA GLN A 56 -14.69 15.28 13.90
C GLN A 56 -15.50 14.64 15.03
N CYS A 57 -15.51 13.31 15.15
CA CYS A 57 -16.22 12.61 16.23
C CYS A 57 -15.66 12.90 17.63
N GLY A 58 -14.38 13.27 17.75
CA GLY A 58 -13.79 13.74 19.01
C GLY A 58 -14.21 15.16 19.42
N ASN A 59 -14.81 15.93 18.50
CA ASN A 59 -15.39 17.26 18.80
C ASN A 59 -16.93 17.21 18.93
N GLU A 60 -17.60 16.28 18.26
CA GLU A 60 -19.07 16.17 18.19
C GLU A 60 -19.52 14.73 18.51
N GLU A 61 -19.50 14.34 19.79
CA GLU A 61 -19.74 12.95 20.25
C GLU A 61 -21.12 12.37 19.90
N ASP A 62 -22.17 13.20 19.79
CA ASP A 62 -23.56 12.78 19.51
C ASP A 62 -23.88 12.63 18.00
N LYS A 63 -22.88 12.81 17.13
CA LYS A 63 -23.05 12.83 15.67
C LYS A 63 -22.94 11.43 15.06
N LEU A 64 -23.38 11.29 13.81
CA LEU A 64 -23.09 10.12 12.97
C LEU A 64 -21.92 10.43 12.03
N THR A 65 -21.03 9.46 11.83
CA THR A 65 -19.99 9.51 10.79
C THR A 65 -20.59 9.59 9.39
N ILE A 66 -19.79 9.92 8.39
CA ILE A 66 -20.23 9.90 6.98
C ILE A 66 -20.70 8.53 6.47
N TRP A 67 -20.26 7.41 7.07
CA TRP A 67 -20.80 6.06 6.83
C TRP A 67 -21.98 5.69 7.74
N GLY A 68 -22.45 6.61 8.58
CA GLY A 68 -23.65 6.47 9.40
C GLY A 68 -23.52 5.54 10.60
N ASP A 69 -22.30 5.33 11.12
CA ASP A 69 -22.10 4.76 12.46
C ASP A 69 -22.03 5.91 13.48
N PRO A 70 -22.37 5.69 14.76
CA PRO A 70 -22.30 6.75 15.75
C PRO A 70 -20.86 7.12 16.12
N CYS A 71 -20.61 8.43 16.27
CA CYS A 71 -19.63 8.93 17.23
C CYS A 71 -20.02 8.42 18.65
N ASN A 72 -19.13 8.45 19.64
CA ASN A 72 -19.25 7.68 20.91
C ASN A 72 -19.49 6.14 20.84
N GLY A 73 -19.82 5.53 19.68
CA GLY A 73 -20.05 4.08 19.52
C GLY A 73 -19.06 3.34 18.59
N GLU A 74 -19.31 2.03 18.41
CA GLU A 74 -18.50 1.09 17.63
C GLU A 74 -18.70 1.29 16.10
N TRP A 75 -17.61 1.31 15.33
CA TRP A 75 -17.65 1.44 13.86
C TRP A 75 -17.38 0.10 13.19
N ILE A 76 -18.25 -0.28 12.25
CA ILE A 76 -18.20 -1.60 11.62
C ILE A 76 -17.18 -1.61 10.48
N ALA A 77 -16.11 -2.40 10.61
CA ALA A 77 -14.98 -2.39 9.66
C ALA A 77 -15.42 -2.64 8.20
N GLU A 78 -16.32 -3.59 7.99
CA GLU A 78 -16.90 -3.88 6.66
C GLU A 78 -17.68 -2.69 6.09
N LYS A 79 -18.45 -1.98 6.92
CA LYS A 79 -19.23 -0.81 6.51
C LYS A 79 -18.33 0.35 6.09
N VAL A 80 -17.26 0.59 6.86
CA VAL A 80 -16.23 1.59 6.55
C VAL A 80 -15.49 1.26 5.26
N VAL A 81 -15.06 0.00 5.09
CA VAL A 81 -14.34 -0.43 3.87
C VAL A 81 -15.25 -0.38 2.64
N ASN A 82 -16.52 -0.76 2.74
CA ASN A 82 -17.48 -0.62 1.64
C ASN A 82 -17.70 0.85 1.29
N TYR A 83 -17.93 1.73 2.28
CA TYR A 83 -18.07 3.17 2.06
C TYR A 83 -16.83 3.76 1.37
N ILE A 84 -15.63 3.39 1.82
CA ILE A 84 -14.38 3.83 1.19
C ILE A 84 -14.29 3.33 -0.25
N ASN A 85 -14.55 2.04 -0.52
CA ASN A 85 -14.51 1.48 -1.86
C ASN A 85 -15.51 2.13 -2.84
N ASP A 86 -16.66 2.58 -2.34
CA ASP A 86 -17.72 3.20 -3.16
C ASP A 86 -17.53 4.72 -3.36
N ASN A 87 -16.83 5.42 -2.45
CA ASN A 87 -16.68 6.89 -2.48
C ASN A 87 -15.26 7.37 -2.81
N LEU A 88 -14.23 6.58 -2.49
CA LEU A 88 -12.83 6.90 -2.80
C LEU A 88 -12.39 6.06 -4.01
N GLU A 89 -12.34 6.70 -5.18
CA GLU A 89 -11.74 6.11 -6.39
C GLU A 89 -10.24 5.83 -6.20
N ILE A 90 -9.92 4.65 -5.67
CA ILE A 90 -8.56 4.15 -5.49
C ILE A 90 -8.17 3.38 -6.76
N LYS A 91 -6.89 3.47 -7.16
CA LYS A 91 -6.34 2.79 -8.34
C LYS A 91 -5.08 2.04 -7.97
N ASN A 92 -5.07 0.73 -8.20
CA ASN A 92 -3.89 -0.11 -8.00
C ASN A 92 -3.08 -0.20 -9.31
N PRO A 93 -1.79 0.18 -9.33
CA PRO A 93 -0.95 0.08 -10.53
C PRO A 93 -0.28 -1.29 -10.73
N PHE A 94 -0.53 -2.26 -9.84
CA PHE A 94 0.07 -3.60 -9.83
C PHE A 94 -0.93 -4.74 -10.13
N SER A 95 -2.22 -4.53 -9.91
CA SER A 95 -3.29 -5.47 -10.26
C SER A 95 -4.59 -4.76 -10.61
N ASP A 96 -5.50 -5.45 -11.29
CA ASP A 96 -6.86 -4.96 -11.57
C ASP A 96 -7.73 -4.85 -10.29
N GLU A 97 -7.29 -5.46 -9.18
CA GLU A 97 -7.94 -5.30 -7.88
C GLU A 97 -7.59 -3.92 -7.26
N SER A 98 -8.53 -2.99 -7.39
CA SER A 98 -8.42 -1.62 -6.86
C SER A 98 -9.14 -1.40 -5.52
N LYS A 99 -9.70 -2.46 -4.92
CA LYS A 99 -10.50 -2.39 -3.69
C LYS A 99 -9.64 -2.58 -2.43
N ILE A 100 -9.96 -1.82 -1.39
CA ILE A 100 -9.51 -2.09 -0.02
C ILE A 100 -10.14 -3.39 0.47
N LYS A 101 -9.36 -4.20 1.18
CA LYS A 101 -9.81 -5.43 1.83
C LYS A 101 -9.70 -5.30 3.35
N THR A 102 -10.51 -6.06 4.07
CA THR A 102 -10.32 -6.28 5.52
C THR A 102 -9.42 -7.49 5.76
N ASP A 103 -8.56 -7.44 6.77
CA ASP A 103 -7.77 -8.59 7.24
C ASP A 103 -7.63 -8.56 8.78
N PRO A 104 -7.65 -9.71 9.48
CA PRO A 104 -7.44 -9.74 10.93
C PRO A 104 -6.05 -9.26 11.38
N ASP A 105 -5.02 -9.32 10.52
CA ASP A 105 -3.71 -8.73 10.80
C ASP A 105 -3.13 -8.07 9.53
N PRO A 106 -3.46 -6.78 9.29
CA PRO A 106 -2.90 -6.01 8.19
C PRO A 106 -1.37 -5.91 8.21
N ARG A 107 -0.71 -6.06 9.38
CA ARG A 107 0.75 -6.04 9.49
C ARG A 107 1.34 -7.23 8.74
N ILE A 108 0.81 -8.44 8.99
CA ILE A 108 1.23 -9.66 8.29
C ILE A 108 0.97 -9.60 6.78
N LYS A 109 -0.08 -8.91 6.32
CA LYS A 109 -0.37 -8.77 4.88
C LYS A 109 0.49 -7.73 4.19
N ALA A 110 0.71 -6.57 4.82
CA ALA A 110 1.51 -5.48 4.26
C ALA A 110 3.01 -5.77 4.31
N GLU A 111 3.52 -6.38 5.38
CA GLU A 111 4.90 -6.87 5.45
C GLU A 111 5.05 -8.17 4.65
N GLY A 112 4.05 -9.04 4.68
CA GLY A 112 4.15 -10.40 4.13
C GLY A 112 5.02 -11.33 4.97
N LYS A 113 5.16 -12.57 4.52
CA LYS A 113 6.12 -13.54 5.06
C LYS A 113 7.01 -14.08 3.94
N ALA A 114 8.24 -14.45 4.28
CA ALA A 114 9.14 -15.09 3.33
C ALA A 114 8.50 -16.34 2.72
N GLY A 115 8.38 -16.37 1.39
CA GLY A 115 7.74 -17.47 0.65
C GLY A 115 6.21 -17.38 0.49
N GLN A 116 5.56 -16.31 0.97
CA GLN A 116 4.13 -16.06 0.70
C GLN A 116 3.93 -15.08 -0.47
N SER A 117 2.84 -15.29 -1.22
CA SER A 117 2.37 -14.29 -2.18
C SER A 117 1.82 -13.08 -1.43
N THR A 118 2.25 -11.89 -1.83
CA THR A 118 1.85 -10.60 -1.24
C THR A 118 1.13 -9.78 -2.30
N GLU A 119 -0.02 -9.21 -1.94
CA GLU A 119 -0.86 -8.45 -2.85
C GLU A 119 -0.34 -7.00 -2.94
N MET A 120 0.51 -6.75 -3.93
CA MET A 120 1.07 -5.41 -4.15
C MET A 120 -0.03 -4.40 -4.53
N GLY A 121 0.04 -3.21 -3.93
CA GLY A 121 -0.88 -2.10 -4.16
C GLY A 121 -2.27 -2.24 -3.55
N VAL A 122 -2.57 -3.37 -2.89
CA VAL A 122 -3.80 -3.55 -2.11
C VAL A 122 -3.62 -2.90 -0.75
N ILE A 123 -4.65 -2.21 -0.28
CA ILE A 123 -4.70 -1.63 1.07
C ILE A 123 -5.53 -2.58 1.94
N PHE A 124 -5.01 -2.90 3.11
CA PHE A 124 -5.63 -3.74 4.12
C PHE A 124 -6.00 -2.89 5.34
N LEU A 125 -7.27 -2.94 5.75
CA LEU A 125 -7.76 -2.36 6.99
C LEU A 125 -8.06 -3.49 7.99
N MET A 126 -7.88 -3.24 9.29
CA MET A 126 -8.11 -4.29 10.29
C MET A 126 -9.57 -4.74 10.33
N SER A 127 -9.81 -6.06 10.32
CA SER A 127 -11.16 -6.62 10.22
C SER A 127 -12.00 -6.53 11.50
N SER A 128 -11.39 -6.25 12.65
CA SER A 128 -12.14 -5.95 13.88
C SER A 128 -12.70 -4.54 13.84
N ASN A 129 -13.86 -4.32 14.44
CA ASN A 129 -14.51 -3.02 14.50
C ASN A 129 -13.68 -1.99 15.29
N PHE A 130 -13.91 -0.69 15.02
CA PHE A 130 -13.27 0.38 15.79
C PHE A 130 -14.10 0.63 17.05
N LEU A 131 -13.53 0.30 18.21
CA LEU A 131 -14.19 0.59 19.49
C LEU A 131 -14.18 2.12 19.76
N PRO A 132 -15.11 2.64 20.57
CA PRO A 132 -15.08 4.02 21.01
C PRO A 132 -14.15 4.28 22.21
N GLU A 133 -13.50 3.24 22.73
CA GLU A 133 -12.63 3.33 23.90
C GLU A 133 -11.32 4.08 23.56
N PRO A 134 -10.86 5.00 24.43
CA PRO A 134 -9.63 5.76 24.19
C PRO A 134 -8.41 4.84 24.22
N GLY A 135 -7.58 4.90 23.18
CA GLY A 135 -6.45 4.00 22.96
C GLY A 135 -6.81 2.75 22.14
N SER A 136 -8.02 2.65 21.62
CA SER A 136 -8.34 1.67 20.57
C SER A 136 -7.48 1.95 19.32
N GLU A 137 -6.96 0.89 18.69
CA GLU A 137 -6.06 0.97 17.53
C GLU A 137 -6.74 0.37 16.30
N TRP A 138 -6.64 1.07 15.17
CA TRP A 138 -6.97 0.56 13.84
C TRP A 138 -5.75 0.61 12.93
N ILE A 139 -5.36 -0.55 12.39
CA ILE A 139 -4.16 -0.65 11.56
C ILE A 139 -4.59 -0.62 10.08
N VAL A 140 -3.96 0.29 9.32
CA VAL A 140 -4.02 0.32 7.86
C VAL A 140 -2.64 -0.06 7.34
N GLY A 141 -2.59 -0.95 6.35
CA GLY A 141 -1.33 -1.43 5.77
C GLY A 141 -1.39 -1.63 4.27
N THR A 142 -0.29 -1.33 3.57
CA THR A 142 -0.13 -1.65 2.15
C THR A 142 1.32 -2.02 1.80
N CYS A 143 1.50 -2.80 0.74
CA CYS A 143 2.80 -3.05 0.14
C CYS A 143 2.90 -2.38 -1.23
N PHE A 144 3.89 -1.50 -1.42
CA PHE A 144 4.12 -0.79 -2.68
C PHE A 144 5.33 -1.31 -3.47
N LYS A 145 6.13 -2.25 -2.91
CA LYS A 145 7.32 -2.80 -3.57
C LYS A 145 7.63 -4.24 -3.11
N SER A 146 8.05 -5.10 -4.04
CA SER A 146 8.45 -6.48 -3.72
C SER A 146 9.97 -6.58 -3.43
N PRO A 147 10.41 -7.43 -2.47
CA PRO A 147 9.59 -8.17 -1.50
C PRO A 147 9.07 -7.24 -0.40
N CYS A 148 7.80 -7.40 -0.02
CA CYS A 148 7.15 -6.55 0.98
C CYS A 148 7.81 -6.62 2.37
N VAL A 149 8.50 -7.74 2.67
CA VAL A 149 9.16 -8.02 3.96
C VAL A 149 10.36 -7.11 4.21
N ALA A 150 10.92 -6.50 3.15
CA ALA A 150 12.03 -5.58 3.31
C ALA A 150 11.54 -4.22 3.85
N ALA A 151 12.21 -3.71 4.89
CA ALA A 151 11.89 -2.41 5.48
C ALA A 151 11.87 -1.30 4.41
N GLY A 152 10.83 -0.46 4.44
CA GLY A 152 10.64 0.62 3.48
C GLY A 152 10.07 0.19 2.11
N ASN A 153 9.58 -1.05 1.97
CA ASN A 153 8.79 -1.50 0.82
C ASN A 153 7.27 -1.59 1.12
N ASN A 154 6.88 -1.45 2.38
CA ASN A 154 5.52 -1.41 2.87
C ASN A 154 5.28 -0.11 3.66
N GLU A 155 4.01 0.24 3.85
CA GLU A 155 3.56 1.34 4.71
C GLU A 155 2.57 0.76 5.73
N LEU A 156 2.76 1.11 7.01
CA LEU A 156 1.88 0.73 8.11
C LEU A 156 1.54 1.98 8.91
N THR A 157 0.25 2.21 9.15
CA THR A 157 -0.19 3.34 9.94
C THR A 157 -1.28 2.91 10.91
N SER A 158 -1.04 3.22 12.18
CA SER A 158 -2.00 3.04 13.25
C SER A 158 -2.82 4.31 13.41
N ILE A 159 -4.14 4.15 13.41
CA ILE A 159 -5.15 5.16 13.68
C ILE A 159 -5.65 4.91 15.10
N TYR A 160 -5.78 5.97 15.90
CA TYR A 160 -6.20 5.89 17.29
C TYR A 160 -7.43 6.77 17.51
N ARG A 161 -8.23 6.39 18.51
CA ARG A 161 -9.40 7.14 18.99
C ARG A 161 -9.31 7.28 20.51
#